data_AF-A0A5N9G6Q2-F1
#
_entry.id   AF-A0A5N9G6Q2-F1
#
_cell.length_a   1.000
_cell.length_b   1.000
_cell.length_c   1.000
_cell.angle_alpha   90.00
_cell.angle_beta   90.00
_cell.angle_gamma   90.00
#
_symmetry.space_group_name_H-M   'P 1'
#
loop_
_entity.id
_entity.type
_entity.pdbx_description
1 polymer ?
#
loop_
_entity_poly.entity_id
_entity_poly.type
_entity_poly.pdbx_seq_one_letter_code
_entity_poly.pdbx_strand_id
1 'polypeptide(L)'
;MVDSNRAEQANAYMKEKMLFTPRMFQVINTVAPEAGERFADFYETVWADGALPRRIKELMFTSIGVSHRSPACLIHVIPAVEAGATDGEIFEAVAVGMLAGGFVPNGPGIPYAFQYAVKVLEIVAKYRAGEDWEYILPADFRM
;
A
#
# COMPACT_ATOMS: atom_id res chain seq x y z
N MET A 1 -20.10 8.68 -16.77
CA MET A 1 -18.63 8.83 -16.69
C MET A 1 -18.35 10.30 -16.47
N VAL A 2 -17.49 10.59 -15.50
CA VAL A 2 -17.00 11.96 -15.27
C VAL A 2 -16.00 12.30 -16.39
N ASP A 3 -15.89 13.58 -16.75
CA ASP A 3 -14.85 14.07 -17.66
C ASP A 3 -13.45 13.64 -17.18
N SER A 4 -12.58 13.24 -18.11
CA SER A 4 -11.25 12.68 -17.82
C SER A 4 -10.38 13.68 -17.05
N ASN A 5 -10.48 14.96 -17.39
CA ASN A 5 -9.77 16.04 -16.69
C ASN A 5 -10.14 16.07 -15.19
N ARG A 6 -11.41 15.88 -14.84
CA ARG A 6 -11.85 15.89 -13.44
C ARG A 6 -11.35 14.67 -12.66
N ALA A 7 -11.29 13.50 -13.30
CA ALA A 7 -10.73 12.29 -12.71
C ALA A 7 -9.22 12.42 -12.48
N GLU A 8 -8.49 13.02 -13.44
CA GLU A 8 -7.06 13.33 -13.33
C GLU A 8 -6.78 14.32 -12.20
N GLN A 9 -7.60 15.36 -12.04
CA GLN A 9 -7.51 16.30 -10.91
C GLN A 9 -7.69 15.58 -9.56
N ALA A 10 -8.67 14.68 -9.45
CA ALA A 10 -8.87 13.89 -8.23
C ALA A 10 -7.67 12.97 -7.97
N ASN A 11 -7.14 12.29 -9.01
CA ASN A 11 -5.95 11.46 -8.87
C ASN A 11 -4.74 12.28 -8.37
N ALA A 12 -4.52 13.47 -8.94
CA ALA A 12 -3.44 14.37 -8.52
C ALA A 12 -3.63 14.85 -7.07
N TYR A 13 -4.85 15.22 -6.69
CA TYR A 13 -5.19 15.60 -5.32
C TYR A 13 -4.92 14.46 -4.32
N MET A 14 -5.35 13.25 -4.66
CA MET A 14 -5.07 12.07 -3.85
C MET A 14 -3.57 11.81 -3.76
N LYS A 15 -2.81 11.94 -4.86
CA LYS A 15 -1.36 11.75 -4.83
C LYS A 15 -0.66 12.75 -3.93
N GLU A 16 -1.07 14.01 -3.95
CA GLU A 16 -0.53 15.06 -3.08
C GLU A 16 -0.73 14.72 -1.60
N LYS A 17 -1.94 14.31 -1.21
CA LYS A 17 -2.29 13.97 0.17
C LYS A 17 -1.77 12.61 0.61
N MET A 18 -1.86 11.60 -0.25
CA MET A 18 -1.61 10.22 0.11
C MET A 18 -0.18 9.76 -0.25
N LEU A 19 0.59 10.57 -0.98
CA LEU A 19 1.87 10.24 -1.63
C LEU A 19 1.74 9.25 -2.81
N PHE A 20 0.54 8.75 -3.08
CA PHE A 20 0.25 7.84 -4.19
C PHE A 20 -1.24 7.84 -4.50
N THR A 21 -1.63 7.27 -5.64
CA THR A 21 -3.04 7.04 -5.99
C THR A 21 -3.24 5.55 -6.22
N PRO A 22 -3.87 4.81 -5.30
CA PRO A 22 -4.14 3.38 -5.49
C PRO A 22 -4.96 3.13 -6.76
N ARG A 23 -4.68 2.03 -7.47
CA ARG A 23 -5.42 1.61 -8.68
C ARG A 23 -6.94 1.59 -8.46
N MET A 24 -7.42 1.14 -7.30
CA MET A 24 -8.85 1.16 -6.98
C MET A 24 -9.45 2.58 -7.04
N PHE A 25 -8.71 3.58 -6.61
CA PHE A 25 -9.14 4.97 -6.63
C PHE A 25 -9.00 5.61 -8.00
N GLN A 26 -8.05 5.18 -8.83
CA GLN A 26 -7.99 5.60 -10.23
C GLN A 26 -9.31 5.26 -10.96
N VAL A 27 -9.91 4.10 -10.65
CA VAL A 27 -11.22 3.71 -11.19
C VAL A 27 -12.35 4.52 -10.52
N ILE A 28 -12.38 4.58 -9.18
CA ILE A 28 -13.42 5.33 -8.44
C ILE A 28 -13.48 6.78 -8.92
N ASN A 29 -12.34 7.42 -9.18
CA ASN A 29 -12.27 8.82 -9.58
C ASN A 29 -12.88 9.09 -10.97
N THR A 30 -13.03 8.07 -11.83
CA THR A 30 -13.76 8.19 -13.11
C THR A 30 -15.28 8.24 -12.96
N VAL A 31 -15.79 7.90 -11.77
CA VAL A 31 -17.22 7.80 -11.47
C VAL A 31 -17.63 8.75 -10.34
N ALA A 32 -16.83 8.86 -9.28
CA ALA A 32 -17.09 9.61 -8.06
C ALA A 32 -15.79 10.28 -7.53
N PRO A 33 -15.23 11.26 -8.25
CA PRO A 33 -13.97 11.93 -7.88
C PRO A 33 -14.00 12.58 -6.51
N GLU A 34 -15.13 13.17 -6.11
CA GLU A 34 -15.27 13.77 -4.78
C GLU A 34 -15.11 12.73 -3.67
N ALA A 35 -15.59 11.49 -3.87
CA ALA A 35 -15.43 10.43 -2.87
C ALA A 35 -13.95 10.05 -2.67
N GLY A 36 -13.16 10.04 -3.76
CA GLY A 36 -11.71 9.85 -3.68
C GLY A 36 -11.02 10.98 -2.93
N GLU A 37 -11.41 12.22 -3.18
CA GLU A 37 -10.87 13.40 -2.47
C GLU A 37 -11.21 13.37 -0.97
N ARG A 38 -12.45 13.03 -0.60
CA ARG A 38 -12.83 12.89 0.82
C ARG A 38 -12.11 11.74 1.51
N PHE A 39 -11.83 10.66 0.78
CA PHE A 39 -10.99 9.60 1.31
C PHE A 39 -9.56 10.09 1.55
N ALA A 40 -8.99 10.85 0.61
CA ALA A 40 -7.65 11.43 0.77
C ALA A 40 -7.58 12.41 1.96
N ASP A 41 -8.63 13.21 2.18
CA ASP A 41 -8.74 14.07 3.38
C ASP A 41 -8.69 13.23 4.66
N PHE A 42 -9.52 12.18 4.75
CA PHE A 42 -9.52 11.28 5.90
C PHE A 42 -8.17 10.57 6.09
N TYR A 43 -7.59 10.05 5.00
CA TYR A 43 -6.28 9.41 5.00
C TYR A 43 -5.23 10.34 5.60
N GLU A 44 -5.18 11.59 5.14
CA GLU A 44 -4.18 12.54 5.63
C GLU A 44 -4.31 12.77 7.15
N THR A 45 -5.51 12.78 7.71
CA THR A 45 -5.68 12.94 9.18
C THR A 45 -5.02 11.84 10.00
N VAL A 46 -4.84 10.64 9.43
CA VAL A 46 -4.24 9.48 10.10
C VAL A 46 -2.74 9.39 9.76
N TRP A 47 -2.37 9.61 8.51
CA TRP A 47 -1.02 9.38 8.00
C TRP A 47 -0.08 10.58 8.05
N ALA A 48 -0.57 11.82 8.18
CA ALA A 48 0.26 13.01 8.34
C ALA A 48 1.26 12.87 9.49
N ASP A 49 2.38 13.59 9.40
CA ASP A 49 3.37 13.63 10.47
C ASP A 49 2.76 14.08 11.80
N GLY A 50 3.16 13.42 12.88
CA GLY A 50 2.77 13.75 14.24
C GLY A 50 3.76 13.16 15.24
N ALA A 51 3.26 12.59 16.34
CA ALA A 51 4.12 11.87 17.29
C ALA A 51 4.92 10.72 16.64
N LEU A 52 4.35 10.10 15.61
CA LEU A 52 5.05 9.20 14.70
C LEU A 52 5.15 9.86 13.32
N PRO A 53 6.32 9.83 12.67
CA PRO A 53 6.44 10.24 11.27
C PRO A 53 5.58 9.37 10.35
N ARG A 54 5.10 9.95 9.25
CA ARG A 54 4.35 9.25 8.20
C ARG A 54 5.05 7.99 7.73
N ARG A 55 6.37 8.08 7.50
CA ARG A 55 7.22 6.94 7.12
C ARG A 55 7.03 5.74 8.05
N ILE A 56 7.02 5.99 9.36
CA ILE A 56 6.85 4.95 10.36
C ILE A 56 5.44 4.37 10.32
N LYS A 57 4.41 5.21 10.17
CA LYS A 57 3.01 4.76 10.05
C LYS A 57 2.79 3.88 8.82
N GLU A 58 3.36 4.27 7.68
CA GLU A 58 3.29 3.48 6.44
C GLU A 58 4.03 2.14 6.55
N LEU A 59 5.22 2.12 7.16
CA LEU A 59 5.96 0.89 7.44
C LEU A 59 5.19 -0.04 8.40
N MET A 60 4.59 0.51 9.45
CA MET A 60 3.72 -0.23 10.36
C MET A 60 2.54 -0.85 9.61
N PHE A 61 1.85 -0.08 8.77
CA PHE A 61 0.70 -0.59 8.03
C PHE A 61 1.09 -1.61 6.96
N THR A 62 2.25 -1.45 6.32
CA THR A 62 2.85 -2.44 5.42
C THR A 62 3.11 -3.77 6.15
N SER A 63 3.70 -3.70 7.36
CA SER A 63 3.92 -4.86 8.23
C SER A 63 2.62 -5.56 8.63
N ILE A 64 1.58 -4.79 8.96
CA ILE A 64 0.22 -5.30 9.21
C ILE A 64 -0.32 -6.01 7.97
N GLY A 65 -0.17 -5.41 6.78
CA GLY A 65 -0.56 -6.01 5.51
C GLY A 65 0.08 -7.38 5.26
N VAL A 66 1.38 -7.51 5.58
CA VAL A 66 2.11 -8.79 5.51
C VAL A 66 1.53 -9.82 6.48
N SER A 67 1.35 -9.45 7.76
CA SER A 67 0.82 -10.39 8.78
C SER A 67 -0.60 -10.87 8.46
N HIS A 68 -1.42 -10.00 7.88
CA HIS A 68 -2.80 -10.30 7.48
C HIS A 68 -2.89 -10.95 6.10
N ARG A 69 -1.77 -11.06 5.37
CA ARG A 69 -1.75 -11.56 4.00
C ARG A 69 -2.76 -10.79 3.12
N SER A 70 -2.75 -9.46 3.22
CA SER A 70 -3.66 -8.58 2.48
C SER A 70 -2.96 -7.96 1.27
N PRO A 71 -3.27 -8.38 0.03
CA PRO A 71 -2.60 -7.84 -1.15
C PRO A 71 -2.80 -6.34 -1.31
N ALA A 72 -4.01 -5.86 -1.01
CA ALA A 72 -4.36 -4.44 -1.12
C ALA A 72 -3.62 -3.57 -0.10
N CYS A 73 -3.14 -4.13 1.01
CA CYS A 73 -2.38 -3.37 2.00
C CYS A 73 -0.88 -3.31 1.69
N LEU A 74 -0.34 -4.21 0.86
CA LEU A 74 1.10 -4.22 0.56
C LEU A 74 1.57 -2.96 -0.18
N ILE A 75 0.65 -2.30 -0.90
CA ILE A 75 0.94 -1.08 -1.66
C ILE A 75 1.33 0.10 -0.79
N HIS A 76 1.09 0.05 0.52
CA HIS A 76 1.54 1.09 1.45
C HIS A 76 3.06 1.21 1.54
N VAL A 77 3.80 0.24 0.99
CA VAL A 77 5.24 0.40 0.82
C VAL A 77 5.59 1.53 -0.15
N ILE A 78 4.70 1.86 -1.09
CA ILE A 78 4.89 2.98 -2.03
C ILE A 78 4.91 4.33 -1.30
N PRO A 79 3.85 4.75 -0.58
CA PRO A 79 3.91 5.98 0.20
C PRO A 79 4.96 5.92 1.32
N ALA A 80 5.35 4.74 1.81
CA ALA A 80 6.51 4.63 2.71
C ALA A 80 7.82 5.06 2.03
N VAL A 81 8.08 4.59 0.80
CA VAL A 81 9.24 5.00 -0.02
C VAL A 81 9.21 6.50 -0.30
N GLU A 82 8.06 7.04 -0.69
CA GLU A 82 7.88 8.48 -0.93
C GLU A 82 8.11 9.31 0.35
N ALA A 83 7.77 8.76 1.52
CA ALA A 83 8.07 9.35 2.82
C ALA A 83 9.53 9.11 3.29
N GLY A 84 10.38 8.55 2.44
CA GLY A 84 11.81 8.39 2.69
C GLY A 84 12.21 7.08 3.37
N ALA A 85 11.38 6.03 3.31
CA ALA A 85 11.76 4.70 3.79
C ALA A 85 12.94 4.14 2.99
N THR A 86 13.94 3.67 3.72
CA THR A 86 15.08 2.93 3.16
C THR A 86 14.70 1.47 2.95
N ASP A 87 15.44 0.78 2.07
CA ASP A 87 15.22 -0.65 1.85
C ASP A 87 15.49 -1.49 3.11
N GLY A 88 16.40 -1.03 3.97
CA GLY A 88 16.65 -1.64 5.28
C GLY A 88 15.45 -1.52 6.22
N GLU A 89 14.87 -0.32 6.36
CA GLU A 89 13.66 -0.11 7.18
C GLU A 89 12.47 -0.94 6.67
N ILE A 90 12.32 -1.04 5.35
CA ILE A 90 11.27 -1.85 4.72
C ILE A 90 11.49 -3.32 5.03
N PHE A 91 12.71 -3.83 4.85
CA PHE A 91 13.07 -5.21 5.15
C PHE A 91 12.77 -5.57 6.61
N GLU A 92 13.20 -4.75 7.56
CA GLU A 92 12.94 -4.98 8.98
C GLU A 92 11.44 -4.97 9.30
N ALA A 93 10.68 -4.02 8.75
CA ALA A 93 9.24 -3.93 8.96
C ALA A 93 8.49 -5.17 8.45
N VAL A 94 8.81 -5.65 7.24
CA VAL A 94 8.15 -6.83 6.68
C VAL A 94 8.60 -8.13 7.34
N ALA A 95 9.83 -8.19 7.85
CA ALA A 95 10.31 -9.34 8.64
C ALA A 95 9.52 -9.48 9.95
N VAL A 96 9.21 -8.37 10.63
CA VAL A 96 8.32 -8.38 11.81
C VAL A 96 6.91 -8.82 11.43
N GLY A 97 6.36 -8.31 10.33
CA GLY A 97 5.03 -8.67 9.85
C GLY A 97 4.91 -10.15 9.47
N MET A 98 5.97 -10.70 8.87
CA MET A 98 6.09 -12.12 8.56
C MET A 98 6.02 -12.99 9.82
N LEU A 99 6.79 -12.64 10.87
CA LEU A 99 6.77 -13.37 12.14
C LEU A 99 5.42 -13.23 12.87
N ALA A 100 4.80 -12.05 12.79
CA ALA A 100 3.46 -11.78 13.34
C ALA A 100 2.36 -12.60 12.65
N GLY A 101 2.61 -13.14 11.44
CA GLY A 101 1.71 -14.10 10.80
C GLY A 101 1.47 -15.37 11.63
N GLY A 102 2.38 -15.69 12.56
CA GLY A 102 2.23 -16.75 13.55
C GLY A 102 2.14 -18.17 12.98
N PHE A 103 2.03 -19.15 13.87
CA PHE A 103 1.69 -20.52 13.51
C PHE A 103 0.25 -20.80 13.93
N VAL A 104 -0.66 -20.69 12.96
CA VAL A 104 -2.09 -20.91 13.20
C VAL A 104 -2.43 -22.35 12.80
N PRO A 105 -2.94 -23.20 13.71
CA PRO A 105 -3.43 -24.53 13.34
C PRO A 105 -4.47 -24.42 12.23
N ASN A 106 -4.27 -25.14 11.12
CA ASN A 106 -5.09 -25.07 9.89
C ASN A 106 -5.14 -23.68 9.21
N GLY A 107 -4.22 -22.77 9.55
CA GLY A 107 -4.08 -21.47 8.92
C GLY A 107 -2.79 -21.37 8.10
N PRO A 108 -2.70 -20.36 7.22
CA PRO A 108 -1.56 -20.20 6.31
C PRO A 108 -0.25 -19.80 7.05
N GLY A 109 -0.34 -19.09 8.18
CA GLY A 109 0.79 -18.80 9.07
C GLY A 109 2.00 -18.11 8.41
N ILE A 110 3.18 -18.26 9.04
CA ILE A 110 4.47 -17.70 8.59
C ILE A 110 4.79 -18.02 7.11
N PRO A 111 4.65 -19.27 6.60
CA PRO A 111 5.03 -19.58 5.22
C PRO A 111 4.31 -18.73 4.17
N TYR A 112 3.04 -18.39 4.41
CA TYR A 112 2.32 -17.50 3.51
C TYR A 112 2.69 -16.04 3.78
N ALA A 113 2.80 -15.60 5.03
CA ALA A 113 3.24 -14.24 5.33
C ALA A 113 4.62 -13.94 4.72
N PHE A 114 5.50 -14.94 4.61
CA PHE A 114 6.77 -14.85 3.88
C PHE A 114 6.57 -14.46 2.41
N GLN A 115 5.61 -15.05 1.69
CA GLN A 115 5.32 -14.70 0.30
C GLN A 115 4.90 -13.22 0.16
N TYR A 116 4.14 -12.71 1.14
CA TYR A 116 3.72 -11.32 1.17
C TYR A 116 4.89 -10.38 1.48
N ALA A 117 5.79 -10.76 2.40
CA ALA A 117 7.01 -10.00 2.66
C ALA A 117 7.90 -9.92 1.41
N VAL A 118 8.12 -11.04 0.71
CA VAL A 118 8.88 -11.08 -0.56
C VAL A 118 8.21 -10.21 -1.62
N LYS A 119 6.88 -10.22 -1.72
CA LYS A 119 6.18 -9.36 -2.67
C LYS A 119 6.42 -7.88 -2.39
N VAL A 120 6.40 -7.46 -1.13
CA VAL A 120 6.69 -6.06 -0.78
C VAL A 120 8.07 -5.65 -1.31
N LEU A 121 9.09 -6.50 -1.12
CA LEU A 121 10.43 -6.24 -1.63
C LEU A 121 10.47 -6.17 -3.17
N GLU A 122 9.74 -7.06 -3.85
CA GLU A 122 9.59 -7.01 -5.32
C GLU A 122 8.94 -5.70 -5.80
N ILE A 123 7.85 -5.27 -5.14
CA ILE A 123 7.14 -4.02 -5.46
C ILE A 123 8.09 -2.83 -5.30
N VAL A 124 8.86 -2.77 -4.21
CA VAL A 124 9.81 -1.68 -3.96
C VAL A 124 10.91 -1.65 -5.01
N ALA A 125 11.50 -2.81 -5.33
CA ALA A 125 12.56 -2.89 -6.34
C ALA A 125 12.07 -2.37 -7.70
N LYS A 126 10.89 -2.84 -8.14
CA LYS A 126 10.26 -2.38 -9.38
C LYS A 126 9.91 -0.89 -9.36
N TYR A 127 9.29 -0.42 -8.28
CA TYR A 127 8.92 0.98 -8.13
C TYR A 127 10.13 1.91 -8.21
N ARG A 128 11.22 1.57 -7.51
CA ARG A 128 12.47 2.36 -7.58
C ARG A 128 13.12 2.32 -8.96
N ALA A 129 12.98 1.22 -9.69
CA ALA A 129 13.45 1.09 -11.07
C ALA A 129 12.55 1.83 -12.09
N GLY A 130 11.41 2.37 -11.67
CA GLY A 130 10.41 2.95 -12.57
C GLY A 130 9.67 1.90 -13.41
N GLU A 131 9.70 0.65 -12.98
CA GLU A 131 9.01 -0.47 -13.62
C GLU A 131 7.58 -0.61 -13.09
N ASP A 132 6.70 -1.16 -13.93
CA ASP A 132 5.35 -1.52 -13.52
C ASP A 132 5.37 -2.60 -12.43
N TRP A 133 4.56 -2.39 -11.40
CA TRP A 133 4.38 -3.32 -10.29
C TRP A 133 2.90 -3.66 -10.13
N GLU A 134 2.62 -4.83 -9.54
CA GLU A 134 1.25 -5.31 -9.32
C GLU A 134 1.06 -5.86 -7.92
N TYR A 135 -0.21 -5.91 -7.49
CA TYR A 135 -0.66 -6.60 -6.29
C TYR A 135 -0.29 -8.10 -6.34
N ILE A 136 -0.32 -8.75 -5.18
CA ILE A 136 -0.56 -10.20 -5.19
C ILE A 136 -1.98 -10.41 -5.70
N LEU A 137 -2.13 -11.01 -6.88
CA LEU A 137 -3.44 -11.45 -7.32
C LEU A 137 -3.89 -12.58 -6.37
N PRO A 138 -5.03 -12.45 -5.68
CA PRO A 138 -5.63 -13.59 -5.00
C PRO A 138 -5.73 -14.76 -5.97
N ALA A 139 -5.62 -15.99 -5.49
CA ALA A 139 -5.71 -17.18 -6.35
C ALA A 139 -6.99 -17.18 -7.20
N ASP A 140 -8.07 -16.58 -6.68
CA ASP A 140 -9.40 -16.49 -7.30
C ASP A 140 -9.56 -15.33 -8.30
N PHE A 141 -8.52 -14.49 -8.49
CA PHE A 141 -8.52 -13.34 -9.40
C PHE A 141 -7.59 -13.51 -10.62
N ARG A 142 -7.12 -14.74 -10.87
CA ARG A 142 -6.51 -15.10 -12.16
C ARG A 142 -7.66 -15.24 -13.16
N MET A 143 -7.88 -14.21 -13.98
CA MET A 143 -8.65 -14.37 -15.23
C MET A 143 -7.95 -15.36 -16.15
#